data_AF-A0A961GAJ4-F1
#
_entry.id   AF-A0A961GAJ4-F1
#
_cell.length_a   1.000
_cell.length_b   1.000
_cell.length_c   1.000
_cell.angle_alpha   90.00
_cell.angle_beta   90.00
_cell.angle_gamma   90.00
#
_symmetry.space_group_name_H-M   'P 1'
#
loop_
_entity.id
_entity.type
_entity.pdbx_description
1 polymer ?
#
loop_
_entity_poly.entity_id
_entity_poly.type
_entity_poly.pdbx_seq_one_letter_code
_entity_poly.pdbx_strand_id
1 'polypeptide(L)'
;HPAHDTVQIAAGIDPVLDLPGAEEDDNATGDIDITTAITIEGGGATIDAAGLDRAIDTYQADVVLRDLEVVNGSADDGFLPASGVRSFTGALDLDGVTLRSGSAPMQASLVVSFVDHVSVVDSSIEAAEADMAAALFGEHITVERSSIAMASGFGAALVVGGVTISIDASTMDGGPNGMALHFYCCPEDGSPNAVSINRSTLHAPGNAAVVVEGGTVEVSASTVIGLPGILHGVGVVRSRGSIISSCSGGSLDSGGWNLVGGACGAASIGDQEGVGDVVGMLGDHGGPTSTMLLFDNAPGVDAIPVGTPGLCDGGTDTDDQRGVPRPVGGGCDAGAVEGSGGMAPGTVPR
;
A
#
# COMPACT_ATOMS: atom_id res chain seq x y z
N HIS A 1 -12.69 -23.93 -3.29
CA HIS A 1 -12.14 -24.11 -1.95
C HIS A 1 -13.03 -25.08 -1.19
N PRO A 2 -12.55 -26.23 -0.69
CA PRO A 2 -13.30 -27.02 0.28
C PRO A 2 -13.57 -26.14 1.51
N ALA A 3 -14.68 -26.37 2.23
CA ALA A 3 -15.07 -25.53 3.35
C ALA A 3 -13.99 -25.57 4.45
N HIS A 4 -13.27 -24.47 4.61
CA HIS A 4 -12.42 -24.21 5.76
C HIS A 4 -13.28 -24.04 7.00
N ASP A 5 -12.78 -24.44 8.17
CA ASP A 5 -13.49 -24.21 9.42
C ASP A 5 -13.66 -22.70 9.65
N THR A 6 -14.77 -22.31 10.26
CA THR A 6 -15.05 -20.92 10.60
C THR A 6 -15.11 -20.77 12.10
N VAL A 7 -14.27 -19.89 12.65
CA VAL A 7 -14.33 -19.44 14.03
C VAL A 7 -14.95 -18.06 14.05
N GLN A 8 -16.02 -17.90 14.83
CA GLN A 8 -16.65 -16.61 15.04
C GLN A 8 -16.32 -16.13 16.45
N ILE A 9 -15.75 -14.93 16.55
CA ILE A 9 -15.62 -14.25 17.84
C ILE A 9 -17.01 -13.81 18.28
N ALA A 10 -17.41 -14.21 19.49
CA ALA A 10 -18.73 -13.89 20.00
C ALA A 10 -18.88 -12.38 20.20
N ALA A 11 -20.08 -11.85 19.92
CA ALA A 11 -20.33 -10.41 20.03
C ALA A 11 -20.01 -9.87 21.43
N GLY A 12 -19.25 -8.76 21.48
CA GLY A 12 -18.82 -8.11 22.71
C GLY A 12 -17.67 -8.83 23.44
N ILE A 13 -16.99 -9.76 22.78
CA ILE A 13 -15.77 -10.39 23.26
C ILE A 13 -14.58 -9.82 22.47
N ASP A 14 -13.60 -9.33 23.21
CA ASP A 14 -12.30 -8.90 22.69
C ASP A 14 -11.23 -9.81 23.30
N PRO A 15 -10.74 -10.83 22.57
CA PRO A 15 -9.73 -11.74 23.07
C PRO A 15 -8.42 -11.03 23.42
N VAL A 16 -7.86 -11.35 24.58
CA VAL A 16 -6.54 -10.89 25.00
C VAL A 16 -5.67 -12.10 25.25
N LEU A 17 -4.51 -12.17 24.59
CA LEU A 17 -3.52 -13.23 24.84
C LEU A 17 -2.89 -13.00 26.22
N ASP A 18 -2.81 -14.05 27.05
CA ASP A 18 -2.36 -13.95 28.44
C ASP A 18 -1.22 -14.90 28.81
N LEU A 19 -0.80 -15.77 27.87
CA LEU A 19 0.30 -16.70 28.04
C LEU A 19 1.54 -16.18 27.31
N PRO A 20 2.61 -15.77 28.00
CA PRO A 20 3.86 -15.39 27.34
C PRO A 20 4.61 -16.63 26.82
N GLY A 21 5.23 -16.52 25.65
CA GLY A 21 6.12 -17.57 25.14
C GLY A 21 6.55 -17.32 23.70
N ALA A 22 7.60 -16.51 23.53
CA ALA A 22 8.23 -16.27 22.23
C ALA A 22 8.76 -17.56 21.59
N GLU A 23 8.71 -17.63 20.25
CA GLU A 23 9.23 -18.73 19.43
C GLU A 23 8.60 -20.09 19.75
N GLU A 24 7.34 -20.09 20.21
CA GLU A 24 6.53 -21.29 20.38
C GLU A 24 5.61 -21.46 19.17
N ASP A 25 5.46 -22.71 18.70
CA ASP A 25 4.81 -23.03 17.42
C ASP A 25 3.79 -24.20 17.53
N ASP A 26 3.50 -24.67 18.75
CA ASP A 26 2.57 -25.76 19.06
C ASP A 26 1.27 -25.24 19.75
N ASN A 27 0.96 -23.95 19.64
CA ASN A 27 -0.22 -23.26 20.20
C ASN A 27 -0.37 -23.44 21.72
N ALA A 28 0.74 -23.50 22.45
CA ALA A 28 0.80 -23.66 23.89
C ALA A 28 0.92 -22.32 24.64
N THR A 29 1.61 -21.34 24.05
CA THR A 29 1.92 -20.03 24.64
C THR A 29 2.22 -19.00 23.54
N GLY A 30 2.24 -17.71 23.86
CA GLY A 30 2.62 -16.67 22.92
C GLY A 30 1.45 -16.31 22.00
N ASP A 31 1.66 -16.44 20.70
CA ASP A 31 0.69 -16.14 19.66
C ASP A 31 -0.33 -17.27 19.39
N ILE A 32 -1.20 -17.04 18.42
CA ILE A 32 -2.14 -18.03 17.91
C ILE A 32 -1.53 -18.72 16.70
N ASP A 33 -1.11 -19.98 16.87
CA ASP A 33 -0.63 -20.80 15.76
C ASP A 33 -1.79 -21.42 14.96
N ILE A 34 -1.80 -21.16 13.66
CA ILE A 34 -2.77 -21.70 12.71
C ILE A 34 -2.08 -22.70 11.78
N THR A 35 -2.34 -23.99 11.99
CA THR A 35 -1.75 -25.11 11.22
C THR A 35 -2.69 -25.71 10.17
N THR A 36 -3.94 -25.26 10.16
CA THR A 36 -4.95 -25.69 9.18
C THR A 36 -5.77 -24.50 8.73
N ALA A 37 -6.15 -24.51 7.46
CA ALA A 37 -6.80 -23.38 6.84
C ALA A 37 -8.18 -23.06 7.47
N ILE A 38 -8.41 -21.78 7.76
CA ILE A 38 -9.47 -21.29 8.65
C ILE A 38 -9.97 -19.90 8.21
N THR A 39 -11.22 -19.59 8.56
CA THR A 39 -11.74 -18.22 8.56
C THR A 39 -12.02 -17.77 9.99
N ILE A 40 -11.49 -16.61 10.39
CA ILE A 40 -11.80 -15.94 11.65
C ILE A 40 -12.70 -14.75 11.35
N GLU A 41 -13.95 -14.84 11.80
CA GLU A 41 -14.96 -13.78 11.70
C GLU A 41 -15.00 -13.02 13.03
N GLY A 42 -14.50 -11.78 13.05
CA GLY A 42 -14.41 -11.01 14.28
C GLY A 42 -15.67 -10.21 14.63
N GLY A 43 -16.43 -9.75 13.64
CA GLY A 43 -17.64 -8.94 13.89
C GLY A 43 -17.36 -7.62 14.62
N GLY A 44 -16.18 -7.03 14.39
CA GLY A 44 -15.67 -5.80 15.00
C GLY A 44 -14.88 -6.01 16.29
N ALA A 45 -14.56 -7.25 16.66
CA ALA A 45 -13.77 -7.56 17.84
C ALA A 45 -12.29 -7.18 17.70
N THR A 46 -11.65 -6.92 18.83
CA THR A 46 -10.19 -6.71 18.92
C THR A 46 -9.51 -7.96 19.48
N ILE A 47 -8.49 -8.48 18.78
CA ILE A 47 -7.51 -9.45 19.28
C ILE A 47 -6.29 -8.65 19.78
N ASP A 48 -6.04 -8.69 21.08
CA ASP A 48 -4.91 -8.01 21.73
C ASP A 48 -3.82 -9.02 22.11
N ALA A 49 -2.65 -8.94 21.48
CA ALA A 49 -1.51 -9.79 21.81
C ALA A 49 -0.76 -9.35 23.09
N ALA A 50 -1.19 -8.26 23.72
CA ALA A 50 -0.72 -7.76 25.02
C ALA A 50 0.79 -7.52 25.12
N GLY A 51 1.49 -7.38 23.98
CA GLY A 51 2.93 -7.26 23.90
C GLY A 51 3.69 -8.51 24.35
N LEU A 52 3.02 -9.67 24.37
CA LEU A 52 3.60 -10.93 24.85
C LEU A 52 4.38 -11.69 23.77
N ASP A 53 3.88 -11.64 22.54
CA ASP A 53 4.45 -12.19 21.33
C ASP A 53 3.80 -11.49 20.11
N ARG A 54 4.02 -12.00 18.90
CA ARG A 54 3.15 -11.77 17.75
C ARG A 54 1.69 -12.16 18.09
N ALA A 55 0.73 -11.78 17.24
CA ALA A 55 -0.67 -12.10 17.50
C ALA A 55 -1.10 -13.42 16.85
N ILE A 56 -0.67 -13.63 15.61
CA ILE A 56 -1.05 -14.77 14.78
C ILE A 56 0.18 -15.25 14.01
N ASP A 57 0.41 -16.56 14.01
CA ASP A 57 1.31 -17.24 13.07
C ASP A 57 0.60 -18.29 12.25
N THR A 58 1.04 -18.46 11.02
CA THR A 58 0.47 -19.47 10.12
C THR A 58 1.52 -20.41 9.57
N TYR A 59 1.21 -21.70 9.70
CA TYR A 59 2.02 -22.82 9.26
C TYR A 59 1.23 -23.65 8.24
N GLN A 60 1.49 -23.42 6.95
CA GLN A 60 0.97 -24.17 5.81
C GLN A 60 -0.56 -24.13 5.68
N ALA A 61 -1.14 -22.96 5.95
CA ALA A 61 -2.57 -22.79 6.05
C ALA A 61 -3.05 -21.51 5.35
N ASP A 62 -4.10 -21.64 4.55
CA ASP A 62 -4.85 -20.48 4.05
C ASP A 62 -5.67 -19.88 5.20
N VAL A 63 -5.43 -18.60 5.52
CA VAL A 63 -6.09 -17.90 6.62
C VAL A 63 -6.85 -16.70 6.08
N VAL A 64 -8.12 -16.62 6.46
CA VAL A 64 -8.97 -15.46 6.19
C VAL A 64 -9.31 -14.78 7.50
N LEU A 65 -8.95 -13.51 7.65
CA LEU A 65 -9.34 -12.65 8.76
C LEU A 65 -10.39 -11.65 8.26
N ARG A 66 -11.53 -11.58 8.94
CA ARG A 66 -12.63 -10.67 8.58
C ARG A 66 -13.10 -9.81 9.73
N ASP A 67 -13.34 -8.53 9.44
CA ASP A 67 -14.02 -7.58 10.32
C ASP A 67 -13.44 -7.59 11.76
N LEU A 68 -12.13 -7.42 11.91
CA LEU A 68 -11.47 -7.47 13.22
C LEU A 68 -10.28 -6.53 13.33
N GLU A 69 -9.90 -6.19 14.55
CA GLU A 69 -8.67 -5.47 14.85
C GLU A 69 -7.65 -6.42 15.50
N VAL A 70 -6.37 -6.32 15.10
CA VAL A 70 -5.25 -7.00 15.77
C VAL A 70 -4.26 -5.94 16.26
N VAL A 71 -3.97 -5.96 17.56
CA VAL A 71 -3.16 -4.93 18.23
C VAL A 71 -2.07 -5.52 19.11
N ASN A 72 -1.09 -4.66 19.40
CA ASN A 72 -0.05 -4.85 20.42
C ASN A 72 0.74 -6.14 20.29
N GLY A 73 0.85 -6.69 19.09
CA GLY A 73 1.79 -7.76 18.86
C GLY A 73 3.24 -7.24 18.91
N SER A 74 4.15 -8.08 19.39
CA SER A 74 5.56 -7.77 19.63
C SER A 74 6.38 -9.05 19.50
N ALA A 75 7.22 -9.14 18.48
CA ALA A 75 8.14 -10.25 18.31
C ALA A 75 9.59 -9.75 18.30
N ASP A 76 10.45 -10.39 19.09
CA ASP A 76 11.90 -10.12 19.19
C ASP A 76 12.74 -11.22 18.50
N ASP A 77 12.11 -12.06 17.67
CA ASP A 77 12.71 -13.27 17.09
C ASP A 77 13.35 -13.02 15.71
N GLY A 78 14.68 -13.10 15.66
CA GLY A 78 15.42 -13.40 14.43
C GLY A 78 15.48 -12.30 13.35
N PHE A 79 15.53 -12.74 12.09
CA PHE A 79 15.71 -11.88 10.89
C PHE A 79 14.35 -11.61 10.26
N LEU A 80 13.93 -10.33 10.21
CA LEU A 80 12.59 -9.88 9.80
C LEU A 80 11.45 -10.38 10.71
N PRO A 81 11.48 -10.09 12.03
CA PRO A 81 10.38 -10.45 12.92
C PRO A 81 9.06 -9.85 12.44
N ALA A 82 7.95 -10.57 12.61
CA ALA A 82 6.61 -10.04 12.37
C ALA A 82 5.97 -9.74 13.72
N SER A 83 5.71 -8.47 14.01
CA SER A 83 5.11 -8.07 15.27
C SER A 83 3.61 -8.38 15.33
N GLY A 84 2.87 -8.37 14.22
CA GLY A 84 1.43 -8.64 14.21
C GLY A 84 1.09 -10.03 13.70
N VAL A 85 1.18 -10.20 12.38
CA VAL A 85 0.80 -11.43 11.69
C VAL A 85 1.99 -11.95 10.89
N ARG A 86 2.36 -13.20 11.14
CA ARG A 86 3.33 -13.93 10.33
C ARG A 86 2.59 -14.97 9.49
N SER A 87 2.93 -15.04 8.20
CA SER A 87 2.47 -16.11 7.32
C SER A 87 3.65 -16.80 6.66
N PHE A 88 3.99 -18.00 7.14
CA PHE A 88 5.15 -18.72 6.61
C PHE A 88 4.82 -19.44 5.31
N THR A 89 3.60 -19.98 5.21
CA THR A 89 3.11 -20.76 4.05
C THR A 89 1.57 -20.76 3.99
N GLY A 90 0.99 -20.60 2.79
CA GLY A 90 -0.45 -20.47 2.58
C GLY A 90 -0.90 -19.02 2.36
N ALA A 91 -2.09 -18.83 1.79
CA ALA A 91 -2.62 -17.50 1.51
C ALA A 91 -3.09 -16.78 2.79
N LEU A 92 -2.88 -15.46 2.87
CA LEU A 92 -3.42 -14.61 3.93
C LEU A 92 -4.37 -13.58 3.32
N ASP A 93 -5.66 -13.72 3.61
CA ASP A 93 -6.70 -12.78 3.19
C ASP A 93 -7.15 -11.90 4.37
N LEU A 94 -6.97 -10.60 4.22
CA LEU A 94 -7.44 -9.56 5.16
C LEU A 94 -8.60 -8.80 4.51
N ASP A 95 -9.78 -8.84 5.13
CA ASP A 95 -11.01 -8.22 4.62
C ASP A 95 -11.71 -7.43 5.73
N GLY A 96 -11.71 -6.09 5.64
CA GLY A 96 -12.22 -5.25 6.72
C GLY A 96 -11.38 -5.30 8.01
N VAL A 97 -10.08 -5.59 7.90
CA VAL A 97 -9.19 -5.79 9.04
C VAL A 97 -8.38 -4.54 9.35
N THR A 98 -8.17 -4.26 10.63
CA THR A 98 -7.21 -3.25 11.09
C THR A 98 -6.07 -3.92 11.85
N LEU A 99 -4.83 -3.77 11.37
CA LEU A 99 -3.63 -4.24 12.05
C LEU A 99 -2.85 -3.03 12.56
N ARG A 100 -2.53 -3.00 13.85
CA ARG A 100 -1.80 -1.89 14.48
C ARG A 100 -0.72 -2.39 15.43
N SER A 101 0.52 -2.00 15.19
CA SER A 101 1.59 -2.29 16.13
C SER A 101 1.47 -1.40 17.38
N GLY A 102 1.76 -1.93 18.57
CA GLY A 102 1.86 -1.13 19.80
C GLY A 102 3.21 -0.41 19.93
N SER A 103 4.29 -1.18 20.03
CA SER A 103 5.68 -0.71 19.96
C SER A 103 6.53 -1.80 19.32
N ALA A 104 6.82 -1.70 18.03
CA ALA A 104 7.75 -2.65 17.42
C ALA A 104 9.18 -2.34 17.91
N PRO A 105 9.95 -3.34 18.37
CA PRO A 105 11.41 -3.21 18.42
C PRO A 105 11.91 -2.84 17.03
N MET A 106 13.06 -2.17 16.95
CA MET A 106 13.60 -1.42 15.79
C MET A 106 13.68 -2.16 14.43
N GLN A 107 13.21 -3.40 14.25
CA GLN A 107 13.38 -4.21 13.03
C GLN A 107 12.18 -5.12 12.66
N ALA A 108 11.05 -5.04 13.37
CA ALA A 108 9.91 -5.91 13.07
C ALA A 108 8.96 -5.32 12.04
N SER A 109 8.58 -6.10 11.02
CA SER A 109 7.47 -5.75 10.16
C SER A 109 6.15 -6.02 10.88
N LEU A 110 5.06 -5.35 10.51
CA LEU A 110 3.75 -5.66 11.12
C LEU A 110 3.15 -6.94 10.52
N VAL A 111 3.32 -7.11 9.21
CA VAL A 111 2.97 -8.33 8.49
C VAL A 111 4.14 -8.82 7.66
N VAL A 112 4.44 -10.12 7.74
CA VAL A 112 5.43 -10.80 6.90
C VAL A 112 4.79 -12.03 6.28
N SER A 113 4.85 -12.13 4.95
CA SER A 113 4.44 -13.33 4.22
C SER A 113 5.55 -13.82 3.29
N PHE A 114 5.92 -15.09 3.41
CA PHE A 114 7.04 -15.65 2.65
C PHE A 114 6.66 -16.45 1.39
N VAL A 115 5.41 -16.92 1.21
CA VAL A 115 4.95 -17.56 -0.04
C VAL A 115 3.41 -17.61 -0.18
N ASP A 116 2.96 -17.88 -1.41
CA ASP A 116 1.58 -17.94 -1.97
C ASP A 116 0.93 -16.60 -2.34
N HIS A 117 0.20 -15.94 -1.43
CA HIS A 117 -0.52 -14.68 -1.73
C HIS A 117 -0.95 -13.98 -0.45
N VAL A 118 -0.81 -12.65 -0.42
CA VAL A 118 -1.47 -11.79 0.58
C VAL A 118 -2.50 -10.92 -0.12
N SER A 119 -3.76 -11.03 0.30
CA SER A 119 -4.85 -10.15 -0.12
C SER A 119 -5.17 -9.18 1.00
N VAL A 120 -5.20 -7.88 0.70
CA VAL A 120 -5.58 -6.82 1.64
C VAL A 120 -6.70 -6.01 1.01
N VAL A 121 -7.91 -6.19 1.50
CA VAL A 121 -9.14 -5.59 0.94
C VAL A 121 -9.86 -4.80 2.02
N ASP A 122 -10.23 -3.56 1.72
CA ASP A 122 -10.96 -2.67 2.63
C ASP A 122 -10.36 -2.63 4.06
N SER A 123 -9.02 -2.69 4.14
CA SER A 123 -8.27 -2.92 5.38
C SER A 123 -7.23 -1.83 5.65
N SER A 124 -6.78 -1.75 6.91
CA SER A 124 -5.76 -0.81 7.39
C SER A 124 -4.61 -1.57 8.05
N ILE A 125 -3.37 -1.24 7.67
CA ILE A 125 -2.14 -1.72 8.30
C ILE A 125 -1.32 -0.51 8.73
N GLU A 126 -1.17 -0.30 10.03
CA GLU A 126 -0.47 0.86 10.59
C GLU A 126 0.69 0.42 11.50
N ALA A 127 1.92 0.57 10.99
CA ALA A 127 3.13 0.35 11.75
C ALA A 127 3.58 1.63 12.47
N ALA A 128 3.87 1.54 13.77
CA ALA A 128 4.29 2.65 14.62
C ALA A 128 5.74 3.06 14.34
N GLU A 129 6.62 2.09 14.14
CA GLU A 129 8.04 2.29 13.83
C GLU A 129 8.56 1.05 13.10
N ALA A 130 9.22 1.24 11.96
CA ALA A 130 9.96 0.18 11.28
C ALA A 130 11.28 0.76 10.75
N ASP A 131 12.34 0.64 11.55
CA ASP A 131 13.69 0.97 11.10
C ASP A 131 14.19 -0.19 10.22
N MET A 132 14.39 0.08 8.93
CA MET A 132 14.79 -0.92 7.92
C MET A 132 13.80 -2.08 7.68
N ALA A 133 12.60 -2.04 8.26
CA ALA A 133 11.55 -3.06 8.10
C ALA A 133 10.36 -2.54 7.25
N ALA A 134 9.29 -3.33 7.12
CA ALA A 134 8.10 -2.97 6.34
C ALA A 134 6.84 -2.90 7.21
N ALA A 135 5.83 -2.10 6.87
CA ALA A 135 4.51 -2.36 7.47
C ALA A 135 3.96 -3.69 6.95
N LEU A 136 4.10 -3.94 5.65
CA LEU A 136 3.83 -5.22 5.00
C LEU A 136 5.00 -5.66 4.12
N PHE A 137 5.48 -6.88 4.33
CA PHE A 137 6.49 -7.54 3.49
C PHE A 137 5.91 -8.80 2.83
N GLY A 138 6.18 -8.99 1.53
CA GLY A 138 5.92 -10.27 0.88
C GLY A 138 6.20 -10.31 -0.63
N GLU A 139 5.99 -11.48 -1.23
CA GLU A 139 6.36 -11.71 -2.64
C GLU A 139 5.19 -11.59 -3.61
N HIS A 140 3.98 -11.97 -3.22
CA HIS A 140 2.75 -11.86 -4.01
C HIS A 140 1.69 -11.14 -3.20
N ILE A 141 1.36 -9.90 -3.57
CA ILE A 141 0.49 -9.03 -2.78
C ILE A 141 -0.55 -8.37 -3.67
N THR A 142 -1.80 -8.40 -3.23
CA THR A 142 -2.90 -7.59 -3.77
C THR A 142 -3.41 -6.67 -2.68
N VAL A 143 -3.47 -5.37 -2.97
CA VAL A 143 -4.00 -4.36 -2.07
C VAL A 143 -5.09 -3.58 -2.79
N GLU A 144 -6.31 -3.66 -2.28
CA GLU A 144 -7.51 -3.05 -2.88
C GLU A 144 -8.26 -2.22 -1.85
N ARG A 145 -8.55 -0.95 -2.17
CA ARG A 145 -9.26 -0.01 -1.27
C ARG A 145 -8.73 0.02 0.17
N SER A 146 -7.41 -0.13 0.32
CA SER A 146 -6.78 -0.34 1.63
C SER A 146 -5.64 0.64 1.88
N SER A 147 -5.33 0.87 3.16
CA SER A 147 -4.23 1.74 3.57
C SER A 147 -3.12 0.95 4.26
N ILE A 148 -1.89 1.15 3.82
CA ILE A 148 -0.69 0.66 4.51
C ILE A 148 0.16 1.87 4.84
N ALA A 149 0.40 2.09 6.12
CA ALA A 149 1.02 3.31 6.61
C ALA A 149 2.11 3.03 7.65
N MET A 150 3.12 3.89 7.64
CA MET A 150 4.16 3.95 8.66
C MET A 150 4.11 5.30 9.37
N ALA A 151 4.13 5.28 10.70
CA ALA A 151 4.22 6.51 11.48
C ALA A 151 5.64 7.06 11.55
N SER A 152 6.67 6.20 11.57
CA SER A 152 8.08 6.59 11.64
C SER A 152 9.05 5.48 11.19
N GLY A 153 10.34 5.81 11.08
CA GLY A 153 11.40 4.90 10.63
C GLY A 153 11.86 5.14 9.19
N PHE A 154 12.93 4.46 8.79
CA PHE A 154 13.50 4.52 7.43
C PHE A 154 13.09 3.35 6.52
N GLY A 155 12.20 2.49 6.98
CA GLY A 155 11.64 1.37 6.23
C GLY A 155 10.70 1.76 5.08
N ALA A 156 9.83 0.84 4.65
CA ALA A 156 8.78 1.14 3.68
C ALA A 156 7.39 0.68 4.14
N ALA A 157 6.34 1.40 3.77
CA ALA A 157 4.98 0.92 4.04
C ALA A 157 4.77 -0.46 3.41
N LEU A 158 5.17 -0.62 2.15
CA LEU A 158 5.14 -1.90 1.44
C LEU A 158 6.52 -2.25 0.90
N VAL A 159 7.01 -3.45 1.23
CA VAL A 159 8.24 -4.03 0.65
C VAL A 159 7.88 -5.30 -0.11
N VAL A 160 8.30 -5.39 -1.37
CA VAL A 160 7.91 -6.47 -2.29
C VAL A 160 9.07 -7.07 -3.07
N GLY A 161 9.03 -8.38 -3.28
CA GLY A 161 10.12 -9.16 -3.91
C GLY A 161 9.78 -10.10 -5.06
N GLY A 162 8.50 -10.31 -5.40
CA GLY A 162 8.06 -11.41 -6.28
C GLY A 162 7.35 -11.03 -7.59
N VAL A 163 6.60 -12.00 -8.13
CA VAL A 163 6.19 -12.08 -9.56
C VAL A 163 5.02 -11.17 -9.93
N THR A 164 4.04 -10.99 -9.05
CA THR A 164 2.87 -10.15 -9.34
C THR A 164 2.41 -9.40 -8.09
N ILE A 165 2.47 -8.07 -8.15
CA ILE A 165 1.96 -7.15 -7.14
C ILE A 165 0.90 -6.25 -7.77
N SER A 166 -0.24 -6.09 -7.12
CA SER A 166 -1.30 -5.16 -7.53
C SER A 166 -1.70 -4.26 -6.39
N ILE A 167 -1.68 -2.95 -6.63
CA ILE A 167 -2.14 -1.90 -5.72
C ILE A 167 -3.21 -1.11 -6.47
N ASP A 168 -4.46 -1.21 -6.02
CA ASP A 168 -5.61 -0.60 -6.68
C ASP A 168 -6.45 0.20 -5.68
N ALA A 169 -6.82 1.44 -6.05
CA ALA A 169 -7.63 2.32 -5.21
C ALA A 169 -7.14 2.47 -3.76
N SER A 170 -5.81 2.40 -3.54
CA SER A 170 -5.20 2.20 -2.22
C SER A 170 -4.17 3.26 -1.88
N THR A 171 -3.85 3.38 -0.60
CA THR A 171 -2.86 4.33 -0.10
C THR A 171 -1.68 3.64 0.55
N MET A 172 -0.48 3.98 0.09
CA MET A 172 0.77 3.63 0.76
C MET A 172 1.40 4.91 1.31
N ASP A 173 1.61 4.99 2.62
CA ASP A 173 2.22 6.17 3.26
C ASP A 173 3.48 5.76 4.03
N GLY A 174 4.65 6.14 3.52
CA GLY A 174 5.94 5.89 4.15
C GLY A 174 6.21 6.76 5.39
N GLY A 175 5.31 7.69 5.69
CA GLY A 175 5.49 8.62 6.79
C GLY A 175 6.64 9.59 6.56
N PRO A 176 7.14 10.27 7.62
CA PRO A 176 8.07 11.39 7.45
C PRO A 176 9.44 11.03 6.85
N ASN A 177 9.93 9.80 7.01
CA ASN A 177 11.28 9.39 6.60
C ASN A 177 11.35 8.07 5.81
N GLY A 178 10.26 7.32 5.75
CA GLY A 178 10.20 6.02 5.08
C GLY A 178 9.76 6.14 3.63
N MET A 179 9.84 5.01 2.92
CA MET A 179 9.35 4.86 1.55
C MET A 179 7.88 4.43 1.55
N ALA A 180 7.12 4.76 0.50
CA ALA A 180 5.77 4.20 0.37
C ALA A 180 5.83 2.75 -0.16
N LEU A 181 6.68 2.52 -1.16
CA LEU A 181 6.88 1.22 -1.80
C LEU A 181 8.36 0.99 -2.11
N HIS A 182 8.89 -0.15 -1.67
CA HIS A 182 10.22 -0.62 -2.06
C HIS A 182 10.12 -1.96 -2.78
N PHE A 183 10.44 -1.95 -4.08
CA PHE A 183 10.50 -3.14 -4.91
C PHE A 183 11.95 -3.50 -5.18
N TYR A 184 12.48 -4.49 -4.44
CA TYR A 184 13.91 -4.81 -4.44
C TYR A 184 14.33 -5.79 -5.55
N CYS A 185 13.39 -6.49 -6.21
CA CYS A 185 13.60 -7.38 -7.36
C CYS A 185 14.60 -8.54 -7.12
N CYS A 186 14.76 -9.59 -7.92
CA CYS A 186 13.95 -10.34 -8.88
C CYS A 186 14.14 -11.83 -8.48
N PRO A 187 13.22 -12.76 -8.78
CA PRO A 187 13.47 -14.18 -8.66
C PRO A 187 14.65 -14.57 -9.57
N GLU A 188 15.51 -15.44 -9.05
CA GLU A 188 16.73 -15.91 -9.74
C GLU A 188 16.43 -16.63 -11.06
N ASP A 189 15.16 -17.01 -11.29
CA ASP A 189 14.70 -17.79 -12.44
C ASP A 189 14.40 -16.95 -13.70
N GLY A 190 14.45 -15.62 -13.61
CA GLY A 190 14.22 -14.71 -14.74
C GLY A 190 12.75 -14.56 -15.14
N SER A 191 11.80 -14.95 -14.30
CA SER A 191 10.39 -14.67 -14.51
C SER A 191 10.10 -13.15 -14.48
N PRO A 192 9.13 -12.66 -15.29
CA PRO A 192 8.79 -11.25 -15.31
C PRO A 192 8.11 -10.85 -14.01
N ASN A 193 8.68 -9.86 -13.33
CA ASN A 193 8.09 -9.28 -12.12
C ASN A 193 7.47 -7.94 -12.48
N ALA A 194 6.17 -7.84 -12.23
CA ALA A 194 5.42 -6.63 -12.49
C ALA A 194 4.70 -6.17 -11.21
N VAL A 195 4.85 -4.89 -10.91
CA VAL A 195 4.01 -4.18 -9.96
C VAL A 195 3.04 -3.32 -10.76
N SER A 196 1.73 -3.47 -10.53
CA SER A 196 0.71 -2.59 -11.09
C SER A 196 0.17 -1.68 -9.99
N ILE A 197 0.23 -0.37 -10.23
CA ILE A 197 -0.28 0.68 -9.35
C ILE A 197 -1.35 1.44 -10.12
N ASN A 198 -2.60 1.32 -9.69
CA ASN A 198 -3.76 1.87 -10.36
C ASN A 198 -4.60 2.70 -9.40
N ARG A 199 -4.94 3.94 -9.78
CA ARG A 199 -5.80 4.84 -8.99
C ARG A 199 -5.41 4.93 -7.51
N SER A 200 -4.11 4.95 -7.25
CA SER A 200 -3.58 4.83 -5.90
C SER A 200 -2.74 6.04 -5.53
N THR A 201 -2.69 6.34 -4.24
CA THR A 201 -1.85 7.41 -3.69
C THR A 201 -0.65 6.81 -2.97
N LEU A 202 0.55 7.16 -3.39
CA LEU A 202 1.81 6.77 -2.75
C LEU A 202 2.52 8.02 -2.26
N HIS A 203 2.76 8.08 -0.95
CA HIS A 203 3.24 9.27 -0.27
C HIS A 203 4.45 8.97 0.61
N ALA A 204 5.53 9.72 0.43
CA ALA A 204 6.75 9.63 1.23
C ALA A 204 7.46 10.99 1.27
N PRO A 205 7.01 11.95 2.09
CA PRO A 205 7.44 13.35 1.99
C PRO A 205 8.92 13.58 2.32
N GLY A 206 9.60 12.66 3.02
CA GLY A 206 11.02 12.76 3.33
C GLY A 206 11.93 11.74 2.63
N ASN A 207 11.40 10.91 1.73
CA ASN A 207 12.17 9.87 1.04
C ASN A 207 11.58 9.52 -0.34
N ALA A 208 12.13 8.54 -1.03
CA ALA A 208 11.55 8.04 -2.26
C ALA A 208 10.16 7.44 -2.02
N ALA A 209 9.12 7.88 -2.75
CA ALA A 209 7.81 7.25 -2.64
C ALA A 209 7.83 5.83 -3.22
N VAL A 210 8.41 5.67 -4.40
CA VAL A 210 8.61 4.36 -5.03
C VAL A 210 10.07 4.12 -5.33
N VAL A 211 10.63 3.04 -4.80
CA VAL A 211 11.98 2.55 -5.15
C VAL A 211 11.85 1.30 -6.02
N VAL A 212 12.52 1.32 -7.17
CA VAL A 212 12.43 0.27 -8.18
C VAL A 212 13.82 -0.28 -8.47
N GLU A 213 14.24 -1.32 -7.76
CA GLU A 213 15.57 -1.89 -7.95
C GLU A 213 15.65 -2.80 -9.18
N GLY A 214 14.52 -3.34 -9.65
CA GLY A 214 14.42 -4.11 -10.90
C GLY A 214 12.98 -4.35 -11.33
N GLY A 215 12.75 -5.29 -12.26
CA GLY A 215 11.42 -5.60 -12.80
C GLY A 215 10.75 -4.44 -13.56
N THR A 216 9.42 -4.51 -13.71
CA THR A 216 8.59 -3.44 -14.28
C THR A 216 7.61 -2.92 -13.23
N VAL A 217 7.51 -1.61 -13.07
CA VAL A 217 6.42 -0.96 -12.33
C VAL A 217 5.54 -0.21 -13.32
N GLU A 218 4.26 -0.51 -13.35
CA GLU A 218 3.25 0.17 -14.16
C GLU A 218 2.41 1.06 -13.26
N VAL A 219 2.43 2.37 -13.51
CA VAL A 219 1.69 3.39 -12.78
C VAL A 219 0.63 3.99 -13.70
N SER A 220 -0.64 3.86 -13.34
CA SER A 220 -1.76 4.39 -14.13
C SER A 220 -2.69 5.19 -13.23
N ALA A 221 -3.07 6.37 -13.70
CA ALA A 221 -4.03 7.24 -13.02
C ALA A 221 -3.75 7.37 -11.51
N SER A 222 -2.49 7.52 -11.10
CA SER A 222 -2.07 7.45 -9.69
C SER A 222 -1.27 8.69 -9.27
N THR A 223 -1.19 8.95 -7.98
CA THR A 223 -0.47 10.09 -7.41
C THR A 223 0.72 9.60 -6.58
N VAL A 224 1.93 9.93 -7.01
CA VAL A 224 3.19 9.46 -6.42
C VAL A 224 4.04 10.66 -5.98
N ILE A 225 3.98 10.97 -4.68
CA ILE A 225 4.62 12.15 -4.10
C ILE A 225 5.70 11.73 -3.10
N GLY A 226 6.95 12.02 -3.44
CA GLY A 226 8.08 11.90 -2.53
C GLY A 226 9.28 12.74 -2.93
N LEU A 227 10.42 12.50 -2.30
CA LEU A 227 11.72 13.15 -2.54
C LEU A 227 12.83 12.10 -2.82
N PRO A 228 12.89 11.50 -4.04
CA PRO A 228 12.06 11.76 -5.23
C PRO A 228 10.70 11.05 -5.19
N GLY A 229 9.83 11.30 -6.17
CA GLY A 229 8.63 10.49 -6.34
C GLY A 229 9.00 9.05 -6.69
N ILE A 230 9.90 8.89 -7.66
CA ILE A 230 10.37 7.59 -8.13
C ILE A 230 11.91 7.56 -8.13
N LEU A 231 12.48 6.56 -7.48
CA LEU A 231 13.90 6.25 -7.52
C LEU A 231 14.12 4.98 -8.34
N HIS A 232 14.81 5.14 -9.47
CA HIS A 232 15.16 4.04 -10.37
C HIS A 232 16.49 3.41 -9.94
N GLY A 233 16.48 2.10 -9.72
CA GLY A 233 17.64 1.22 -9.78
C GLY A 233 17.83 0.72 -11.21
N VAL A 234 17.77 -0.59 -11.44
CA VAL A 234 17.90 -1.18 -12.79
C VAL A 234 16.56 -1.57 -13.44
N GLY A 235 15.43 -1.26 -12.79
CA GLY A 235 14.10 -1.57 -13.30
C GLY A 235 13.53 -0.56 -14.29
N VAL A 236 12.37 -0.89 -14.86
CA VAL A 236 11.62 -0.03 -15.79
C VAL A 236 10.36 0.47 -15.09
N VAL A 237 10.08 1.77 -15.23
CA VAL A 237 8.84 2.35 -14.75
C VAL A 237 8.04 2.87 -15.95
N ARG A 238 6.85 2.30 -16.15
CA ARG A 238 5.87 2.79 -17.12
C ARG A 238 4.85 3.64 -16.40
N SER A 239 4.55 4.82 -16.93
CA SER A 239 3.56 5.71 -16.31
C SER A 239 2.61 6.31 -17.32
N ARG A 240 1.33 6.40 -16.98
CA ARG A 240 0.33 7.16 -17.76
C ARG A 240 -0.69 7.85 -16.87
N GLY A 241 -1.15 9.02 -17.28
CA GLY A 241 -2.21 9.77 -16.59
C GLY A 241 -1.93 10.03 -15.10
N SER A 242 -0.67 10.04 -14.67
CA SER A 242 -0.30 10.03 -13.25
C SER A 242 0.39 11.32 -12.84
N ILE A 243 0.31 11.67 -11.55
CA ILE A 243 1.05 12.78 -10.95
C ILE A 243 2.28 12.21 -10.26
N ILE A 244 3.47 12.67 -10.63
CA ILE A 244 4.74 12.19 -10.07
C ILE A 244 5.59 13.39 -9.65
N SER A 245 6.01 13.48 -8.39
CA SER A 245 6.76 14.65 -7.93
C SER A 245 8.10 14.83 -8.65
N SER A 246 8.87 13.76 -8.85
CA SER A 246 10.14 13.76 -9.61
C SER A 246 10.67 12.34 -9.78
N CYS A 247 11.65 12.16 -10.67
CA CYS A 247 12.40 10.92 -10.80
C CYS A 247 13.88 11.13 -10.50
N SER A 248 14.55 10.07 -10.06
CA SER A 248 16.00 9.99 -9.92
C SER A 248 16.51 8.64 -10.40
N GLY A 249 17.75 8.60 -10.92
CA GLY A 249 18.39 7.37 -11.39
C GLY A 249 17.92 6.85 -12.76
N GLY A 250 16.85 7.41 -13.34
CA GLY A 250 16.28 6.93 -14.60
C GLY A 250 15.18 7.82 -15.15
N SER A 251 14.56 7.37 -16.25
CA SER A 251 13.43 8.03 -16.90
C SER A 251 12.21 7.12 -16.98
N LEU A 252 11.03 7.72 -17.09
CA LEU A 252 9.78 7.01 -17.32
C LEU A 252 9.67 6.54 -18.77
N ASP A 253 9.17 5.33 -18.96
CA ASP A 253 8.56 4.89 -20.21
C ASP A 253 7.11 5.38 -20.23
N SER A 254 6.91 6.59 -20.73
CA SER A 254 5.63 7.31 -20.61
C SER A 254 4.60 6.84 -21.62
N GLY A 255 3.41 6.45 -21.14
CA GLY A 255 2.20 6.26 -21.94
C GLY A 255 1.40 7.56 -22.18
N GLY A 256 1.89 8.71 -21.72
CA GLY A 256 1.26 10.02 -21.89
C GLY A 256 0.44 10.50 -20.69
N TRP A 257 0.07 11.77 -20.73
CA TRP A 257 -0.80 12.47 -19.77
C TRP A 257 -0.27 12.52 -18.33
N ASN A 258 1.04 12.33 -18.13
CA ASN A 258 1.63 12.47 -16.81
C ASN A 258 1.91 13.94 -16.46
N LEU A 259 1.71 14.29 -15.19
CA LEU A 259 2.19 15.54 -14.61
C LEU A 259 3.40 15.26 -13.75
N VAL A 260 4.54 15.81 -14.11
CA VAL A 260 5.81 15.57 -13.44
C VAL A 260 6.38 16.85 -12.86
N GLY A 261 6.65 16.85 -11.55
CA GLY A 261 7.17 18.04 -10.88
C GLY A 261 8.64 18.35 -11.20
N GLY A 262 9.47 17.31 -11.26
CA GLY A 262 10.89 17.37 -11.60
C GLY A 262 11.20 16.75 -12.96
N ALA A 263 12.44 16.27 -13.13
CA ALA A 263 12.85 15.57 -14.34
C ALA A 263 12.51 14.08 -14.24
N CYS A 264 11.79 13.56 -15.23
CA CYS A 264 11.52 12.14 -15.43
C CYS A 264 11.71 11.68 -16.88
N GLY A 265 11.99 12.59 -17.82
CA GLY A 265 12.03 12.28 -19.25
C GLY A 265 10.66 11.97 -19.87
N ALA A 266 9.57 12.39 -19.23
CA ALA A 266 8.21 12.24 -19.75
C ALA A 266 8.02 13.16 -20.97
N ALA A 267 7.80 12.56 -22.14
CA ALA A 267 7.74 13.29 -23.42
C ALA A 267 6.68 12.74 -24.38
N SER A 268 5.75 11.94 -23.88
CA SER A 268 4.61 11.41 -24.64
C SER A 268 3.47 12.42 -24.69
N ILE A 269 2.41 12.08 -25.44
CA ILE A 269 1.27 12.98 -25.62
C ILE A 269 0.65 13.37 -24.28
N GLY A 270 0.40 14.67 -24.08
CA GLY A 270 -0.23 15.18 -22.86
C GLY A 270 0.65 15.24 -21.63
N ASP A 271 1.90 14.73 -21.69
CA ASP A 271 2.83 14.86 -20.57
C ASP A 271 3.20 16.33 -20.33
N GLN A 272 3.40 16.68 -19.06
CA GLN A 272 3.91 17.98 -18.63
C GLN A 272 4.99 17.76 -17.57
N GLU A 273 6.21 18.23 -17.81
CA GLU A 273 7.30 18.24 -16.82
C GLU A 273 7.56 19.63 -16.27
N GLY A 274 8.14 19.70 -15.08
CA GLY A 274 8.41 20.95 -14.39
C GLY A 274 7.14 21.63 -13.89
N VAL A 275 6.05 20.89 -13.71
CA VAL A 275 4.86 21.42 -13.04
C VAL A 275 5.18 21.65 -11.57
N GLY A 276 4.68 22.72 -10.94
CA GLY A 276 4.90 22.90 -9.51
C GLY A 276 4.18 21.83 -8.68
N ASP A 277 4.11 22.03 -7.36
CA ASP A 277 3.20 21.25 -6.52
C ASP A 277 1.75 21.53 -6.95
N VAL A 278 1.09 20.51 -7.48
CA VAL A 278 -0.27 20.60 -8.05
C VAL A 278 -1.34 19.92 -7.19
N VAL A 279 -0.93 19.26 -6.11
CA VAL A 279 -1.82 18.54 -5.19
C VAL A 279 -1.70 19.06 -3.76
N GLY A 280 -2.80 18.98 -3.02
CA GLY A 280 -2.86 19.28 -1.60
C GLY A 280 -2.20 18.22 -0.71
N MET A 281 -2.39 18.37 0.60
CA MET A 281 -1.88 17.42 1.59
C MET A 281 -2.66 16.09 1.53
N LEU A 282 -1.95 15.00 1.88
CA LEU A 282 -2.59 13.72 2.15
C LEU A 282 -3.61 13.89 3.27
N GLY A 283 -4.83 13.40 3.08
CA GLY A 283 -5.86 13.46 4.11
C GLY A 283 -7.16 12.78 3.70
N ASP A 284 -8.15 12.87 4.59
CA ASP A 284 -9.49 12.38 4.30
C ASP A 284 -10.22 13.36 3.37
N HIS A 285 -10.40 12.94 2.12
CA HIS A 285 -11.17 13.65 1.10
C HIS A 285 -12.34 12.79 0.60
N GLY A 286 -12.83 11.88 1.45
CA GLY A 286 -13.80 10.83 1.13
C GLY A 286 -13.16 9.59 0.49
N GLY A 287 -13.94 8.52 0.40
CA GLY A 287 -13.48 7.22 -0.07
C GLY A 287 -12.95 6.32 1.07
N PRO A 288 -12.38 5.15 0.73
CA PRO A 288 -11.92 4.17 1.72
C PRO A 288 -10.55 4.50 2.33
N THR A 289 -9.75 5.35 1.67
CA THR A 289 -8.36 5.65 2.06
C THR A 289 -8.05 7.14 1.95
N SER A 290 -6.99 7.61 2.61
CA SER A 290 -6.55 9.01 2.49
C SER A 290 -6.02 9.28 1.09
N THR A 291 -6.35 10.44 0.52
CA THR A 291 -6.00 10.80 -0.87
C THR A 291 -5.35 12.18 -0.95
N MET A 292 -4.96 12.60 -2.15
CA MET A 292 -4.50 13.96 -2.43
C MET A 292 -5.31 14.56 -3.57
N LEU A 293 -6.00 15.68 -3.31
CA LEU A 293 -6.75 16.41 -4.33
C LEU A 293 -5.83 17.33 -5.13
N LEU A 294 -6.09 17.46 -6.43
CA LEU A 294 -5.55 18.55 -7.23
C LEU A 294 -6.01 19.91 -6.69
N PHE A 295 -5.17 20.95 -6.81
CA PHE A 295 -5.62 22.32 -6.58
C PHE A 295 -6.58 22.79 -7.68
N ASP A 296 -7.44 23.75 -7.35
CA ASP A 296 -8.34 24.37 -8.32
C ASP A 296 -7.55 24.94 -9.52
N ASN A 297 -7.96 24.57 -10.73
CA ASN A 297 -7.31 24.96 -12.00
C ASN A 297 -5.86 24.49 -12.17
N ALA A 298 -5.42 23.49 -11.40
CA ALA A 298 -4.16 22.82 -11.67
C ALA A 298 -4.16 22.23 -13.11
N PRO A 299 -3.00 22.15 -13.78
CA PRO A 299 -2.91 21.62 -15.15
C PRO A 299 -3.35 20.16 -15.31
N GLY A 300 -3.62 19.47 -14.19
CA GLY A 300 -4.14 18.10 -14.16
C GLY A 300 -5.65 18.00 -14.21
N VAL A 301 -6.38 19.10 -13.98
CA VAL A 301 -7.85 19.13 -13.97
C VAL A 301 -8.35 19.11 -15.41
N ASP A 302 -9.28 18.20 -15.72
CA ASP A 302 -9.83 17.91 -17.05
C ASP A 302 -8.74 17.68 -18.12
N ALA A 303 -7.54 17.25 -17.70
CA ALA A 303 -6.37 17.21 -18.56
C ALA A 303 -6.44 16.09 -19.61
N ILE A 304 -7.15 15.00 -19.31
CA ILE A 304 -7.22 13.80 -20.12
C ILE A 304 -8.54 13.81 -20.92
N PRO A 305 -8.49 13.88 -22.26
CA PRO A 305 -9.70 13.92 -23.08
C PRO A 305 -10.56 12.68 -22.93
N VAL A 306 -11.89 12.86 -22.90
CA VAL A 306 -12.86 11.77 -22.94
C VAL A 306 -12.62 10.88 -24.17
N GLY A 307 -12.63 9.57 -23.95
CA GLY A 307 -12.32 8.54 -24.94
C GLY A 307 -10.84 8.15 -25.01
N THR A 308 -9.97 8.74 -24.18
CA THR A 308 -8.56 8.30 -24.07
C THR A 308 -8.50 6.87 -23.55
N PRO A 309 -7.99 5.89 -24.32
CA PRO A 309 -8.05 4.49 -23.94
C PRO A 309 -7.34 4.19 -22.62
N GLY A 310 -8.01 3.50 -21.70
CA GLY A 310 -7.47 3.09 -20.41
C GLY A 310 -7.17 4.21 -19.41
N LEU A 311 -7.64 5.45 -19.68
CA LEU A 311 -7.54 6.61 -18.77
C LEU A 311 -8.84 7.43 -18.70
N CYS A 312 -9.65 7.45 -19.76
CA CYS A 312 -10.88 8.25 -19.79
C CYS A 312 -11.92 7.71 -20.79
N ASP A 313 -11.95 6.40 -21.01
CA ASP A 313 -12.84 5.74 -21.98
C ASP A 313 -14.03 5.02 -21.33
N GLY A 314 -14.16 5.08 -20.01
CA GLY A 314 -15.17 4.34 -19.25
C GLY A 314 -14.97 2.82 -19.29
N GLY A 315 -13.77 2.36 -19.67
CA GLY A 315 -13.38 0.96 -19.73
C GLY A 315 -12.82 0.47 -18.39
N THR A 316 -11.51 0.38 -18.28
CA THR A 316 -10.81 -0.11 -17.07
C THR A 316 -10.66 0.94 -15.97
N ASP A 317 -10.92 2.21 -16.30
CA ASP A 317 -10.76 3.37 -15.41
C ASP A 317 -12.13 4.05 -15.25
N THR A 318 -13.02 3.42 -14.48
CA THR A 318 -14.43 3.81 -14.37
C THR A 318 -14.69 4.74 -13.19
N ASP A 319 -13.97 4.57 -12.09
CA ASP A 319 -14.07 5.37 -10.87
C ASP A 319 -12.67 5.68 -10.36
N ASP A 320 -12.46 6.79 -9.64
CA ASP A 320 -11.21 7.17 -9.02
C ASP A 320 -10.92 6.37 -7.73
N GLN A 321 -9.84 6.71 -7.01
CA GLN A 321 -9.46 6.07 -5.74
C GLN A 321 -10.59 6.01 -4.70
N ARG A 322 -11.49 7.00 -4.71
CA ARG A 322 -12.57 7.15 -3.74
C ARG A 322 -13.86 6.48 -4.17
N GLY A 323 -13.89 5.91 -5.38
CA GLY A 323 -15.09 5.40 -6.03
C GLY A 323 -15.93 6.48 -6.70
N VAL A 324 -15.34 7.65 -7.03
CA VAL A 324 -16.04 8.70 -7.79
C VAL A 324 -15.87 8.45 -9.29
N PRO A 325 -16.95 8.41 -10.10
CA PRO A 325 -16.86 8.11 -11.53
C PRO A 325 -15.94 9.04 -12.31
N ARG A 326 -15.16 8.49 -13.24
CA ARG A 326 -14.36 9.25 -14.21
C ARG A 326 -15.10 9.38 -15.55
N PRO A 327 -15.15 10.56 -16.20
CA PRO A 327 -14.68 11.87 -15.73
C PRO A 327 -15.66 12.59 -14.79
N VAL A 328 -15.13 13.45 -13.91
CA VAL A 328 -15.86 14.55 -13.28
C VAL A 328 -15.49 15.85 -13.98
N GLY A 329 -16.35 16.29 -14.92
CA GLY A 329 -16.14 17.55 -15.63
C GLY A 329 -16.08 17.37 -17.15
N GLY A 330 -15.16 18.09 -17.79
CA GLY A 330 -14.94 18.07 -19.23
C GLY A 330 -13.98 16.98 -19.72
N GLY A 331 -13.18 16.41 -18.83
CA GLY A 331 -12.20 15.34 -19.07
C GLY A 331 -11.88 14.61 -17.77
N CYS A 332 -11.06 13.57 -17.85
CA CYS A 332 -10.55 12.92 -16.64
C CYS A 332 -9.34 13.69 -16.13
N ASP A 333 -9.16 13.68 -14.82
CA ASP A 333 -8.03 14.30 -14.17
C ASP A 333 -6.80 13.40 -14.24
N ALA A 334 -5.61 14.01 -14.24
CA ALA A 334 -4.40 13.23 -13.97
C ALA A 334 -4.31 12.88 -12.48
N GLY A 335 -3.84 11.68 -12.17
CA GLY A 335 -3.64 11.21 -10.80
C GLY A 335 -4.78 10.36 -10.25
N ALA A 336 -4.66 10.02 -8.96
CA ALA A 336 -5.50 9.06 -8.25
C ALA A 336 -6.97 9.47 -8.11
N VAL A 337 -7.26 10.77 -8.23
CA VAL A 337 -8.52 11.36 -7.81
C VAL A 337 -9.10 12.25 -8.92
N GLU A 338 -10.42 12.23 -9.08
CA GLU A 338 -11.17 13.15 -9.92
C GLU A 338 -11.63 14.40 -9.15
N GLY A 339 -11.66 15.53 -9.82
CA GLY A 339 -11.97 16.83 -9.25
C GLY A 339 -10.79 17.48 -8.52
N SER A 340 -10.98 18.75 -8.20
CA SER A 340 -10.03 19.58 -7.45
C SER A 340 -10.62 20.03 -6.12
N GLY A 341 -9.72 20.36 -5.19
CA GLY A 341 -10.06 20.92 -3.89
C GLY A 341 -9.18 22.12 -3.55
N GLY A 342 -9.83 23.22 -3.18
CA GLY A 342 -9.19 24.36 -2.53
C GLY A 342 -8.19 25.14 -3.40
N MET A 343 -7.74 26.27 -2.86
CA MET A 343 -6.81 27.14 -3.57
C MET A 343 -5.35 26.78 -3.25
N ALA A 344 -4.48 26.84 -4.26
CA ALA A 344 -3.07 26.46 -4.17
C ALA A 344 -2.30 27.12 -2.99
N PRO A 345 -1.21 26.50 -2.48
CA PRO A 345 -0.42 27.04 -1.38
C PRO A 345 0.28 28.30 -1.86
N GLY A 346 -0.29 29.47 -1.54
CA GLY A 346 0.25 30.77 -1.96
C GLY A 346 -0.78 31.86 -2.24
N THR A 347 -2.08 31.56 -2.21
CA THR A 347 -3.16 32.53 -2.47
C THR A 347 -3.87 33.05 -1.21
N VAL A 348 -3.32 32.79 -0.02
CA VAL A 348 -3.72 33.59 1.16
C VAL A 348 -3.24 35.02 0.90
N PRO A 349 -4.14 36.02 0.78
CA PRO A 349 -3.69 37.41 0.79
C PRO A 349 -2.99 37.63 2.12
N ARG A 350 -1.75 38.14 2.09
CA ARG A 350 -1.04 38.57 3.29
C ARG A 350 -1.89 39.47 4.19
#